data_AF-A0AAV2C2A0-F1
#
_entry.id   AF-A0AAV2C2A0-F1
#
_cell.length_a   1.000
_cell.length_b   1.000
_cell.length_c   1.000
_cell.angle_alpha   90.00
_cell.angle_beta   90.00
_cell.angle_gamma   90.00
#
_symmetry.space_group_name_H-M   'P 1'
#
loop_
_entity.id
_entity.type
_entity.pdbx_description
1 polymer ?
#
loop_
_entity_poly.entity_id
_entity_poly.type
_entity_poly.pdbx_seq_one_letter_code
_entity_poly.pdbx_strand_id
1 'polypeptide(L)'
;MEPAVKKMKISKLLEKNEGHESLKDFLINFSKEITKKLDTIERQVDVLSENYDNIGKRVDDLSMTVSKQIETLGAIAVNGDHVLSENGAVPVSSKVTFITLNREEDYPNGTWLGDPDNPERRVRCHITPTVLILVIHLILGKRKRDRTTCTSPIPYPRIPW
;
A
#
# COMPACT_ATOMS: atom_id res chain seq x y z
N MET A 1 -4.79 20.36 99.44
CA MET A 1 -5.52 20.77 98.23
C MET A 1 -4.87 20.07 97.05
N GLU A 2 -5.52 19.04 96.52
CA GLU A 2 -5.02 18.19 95.43
C GLU A 2 -5.90 18.44 94.19
N PRO A 3 -5.35 18.62 92.96
CA PRO A 3 -6.16 19.03 91.82
C PRO A 3 -6.80 17.83 91.10
N ALA A 4 -8.09 17.97 90.81
CA ALA A 4 -8.89 16.99 90.09
C ALA A 4 -8.42 16.80 88.64
N VAL A 5 -7.90 15.60 88.34
CA VAL A 5 -7.62 15.17 86.96
C VAL A 5 -8.96 14.96 86.24
N LYS A 6 -9.30 15.87 85.34
CA LYS A 6 -10.45 15.77 84.43
C LYS A 6 -10.28 14.54 83.53
N LYS A 7 -10.99 13.45 83.84
CA LYS A 7 -11.13 12.30 82.93
C LYS A 7 -11.88 12.75 81.68
N MET A 8 -11.14 13.03 80.61
CA MET A 8 -11.70 13.35 79.30
C MET A 8 -12.32 12.07 78.72
N LYS A 9 -13.64 12.08 78.53
CA LYS A 9 -14.45 10.93 78.10
C LYS A 9 -14.08 10.57 76.66
N ILE A 10 -13.46 9.39 76.47
CA ILE A 10 -13.09 8.78 75.18
C ILE A 10 -14.30 8.52 74.26
N SER A 11 -15.52 8.71 74.76
CA SER A 11 -16.78 8.49 74.05
C SER A 11 -17.02 9.40 72.84
N LYS A 12 -16.18 10.41 72.57
CA LYS A 12 -16.30 11.28 71.37
C LYS A 12 -15.39 10.90 70.19
N LEU A 13 -14.56 9.86 70.31
CA LEU A 13 -13.70 9.39 69.21
C LEU A 13 -14.30 8.23 68.40
N LEU A 14 -15.48 7.72 68.79
CA LEU A 14 -16.14 6.60 68.12
C LEU A 14 -17.18 7.03 67.06
N GLU A 15 -17.55 8.31 66.98
CA GLU A 15 -18.61 8.80 66.07
C GLU A 15 -18.12 9.20 64.67
N LYS A 16 -16.83 9.09 64.35
CA LYS A 16 -16.25 9.59 63.08
C LYS A 16 -15.93 8.51 62.02
N ASN A 17 -16.50 7.31 62.16
CA ASN A 17 -16.20 6.16 61.28
C ASN A 17 -17.03 6.10 59.98
N GLU A 18 -18.14 6.83 59.85
CA GLU A 18 -19.02 6.69 58.67
C GLU A 18 -18.42 7.22 57.35
N GLY A 19 -17.63 8.31 57.41
CA GLY A 19 -16.97 8.86 56.21
C GLY A 19 -15.81 8.01 55.69
N HIS A 20 -15.25 7.14 56.53
CA HIS A 20 -14.18 6.22 56.13
C HIS A 20 -14.72 5.00 55.38
N GLU A 21 -15.89 4.49 55.77
CA GLU A 21 -16.51 3.36 55.07
C GLU A 21 -17.00 3.76 53.67
N SER A 22 -17.57 4.96 53.49
CA SER A 22 -18.02 5.41 52.15
C SER A 22 -16.86 5.64 51.16
N LEU A 23 -15.73 6.18 51.62
CA LEU A 23 -14.53 6.32 50.81
C LEU A 23 -13.92 4.95 50.46
N LYS A 24 -13.92 4.03 51.41
CA LYS A 24 -13.43 2.66 51.22
C LYS A 24 -14.32 1.91 50.21
N ASP A 25 -15.64 2.02 50.30
CA ASP A 25 -16.58 1.45 49.35
C ASP A 25 -16.40 2.03 47.95
N PHE A 26 -16.17 3.35 47.85
CA PHE A 26 -15.83 3.99 46.59
C PHE A 26 -14.55 3.43 45.99
N LEU A 27 -13.47 3.31 46.78
CA LEU A 27 -12.19 2.77 46.33
C LEU A 27 -12.31 1.30 45.90
N ILE A 28 -13.09 0.50 46.62
CA ILE A 28 -13.38 -0.90 46.26
C ILE A 28 -14.12 -0.95 44.93
N ASN A 29 -15.17 -0.14 44.74
CA ASN A 29 -15.91 -0.08 43.49
C ASN A 29 -15.06 0.43 42.33
N PHE A 30 -14.24 1.45 42.58
CA PHE A 30 -13.33 2.00 41.57
C PHE A 30 -12.27 0.98 41.16
N SER A 31 -11.67 0.28 42.12
CA SER A 31 -10.75 -0.82 41.85
C SER A 31 -11.43 -1.93 41.05
N LYS A 32 -12.67 -2.30 41.40
CA LYS A 32 -13.45 -3.30 40.67
C LYS A 32 -13.72 -2.88 39.23
N GLU A 33 -14.06 -1.61 38.99
CA GLU A 33 -14.27 -1.11 37.63
C GLU A 33 -12.96 -1.04 36.82
N ILE A 34 -11.83 -0.70 37.44
CA ILE A 34 -10.53 -0.77 36.78
C ILE A 34 -10.25 -2.21 36.34
N THR A 35 -10.42 -3.19 37.23
CA THR A 35 -10.21 -4.61 36.90
C THR A 35 -11.10 -5.04 35.74
N LYS A 36 -12.41 -4.72 35.77
CA LYS A 36 -13.30 -5.06 34.64
C LYS A 36 -12.86 -4.43 33.32
N LYS A 37 -12.40 -3.18 33.34
CA LYS A 37 -11.90 -2.51 32.14
C LYS A 37 -10.62 -3.18 31.62
N LEU A 38 -9.72 -3.57 32.51
CA LEU A 38 -8.51 -4.31 32.15
C LEU A 38 -8.87 -5.68 31.53
N ASP A 39 -9.79 -6.44 32.14
CA ASP A 39 -10.26 -7.71 31.59
C ASP A 39 -10.93 -7.55 30.22
N THR A 40 -11.53 -6.39 29.96
CA THR A 40 -12.14 -6.08 28.66
C THR A 40 -11.06 -5.80 27.62
N ILE A 41 -10.05 -5.01 27.97
CA ILE A 41 -8.92 -4.69 27.10
C ILE A 41 -8.14 -5.96 26.77
N GLU A 42 -7.90 -6.83 27.75
CA GLU A 42 -7.22 -8.11 27.56
C GLU A 42 -7.94 -8.96 26.50
N ARG A 43 -9.25 -9.15 26.64
CA ARG A 43 -10.05 -9.87 25.62
C ARG A 43 -10.00 -9.21 24.24
N GLN A 44 -10.01 -7.89 24.18
CA GLN A 44 -9.91 -7.17 22.90
C GLN A 44 -8.54 -7.39 22.24
N VAL A 45 -7.46 -7.44 23.03
CA VAL A 45 -6.11 -7.76 22.55
C VAL A 45 -6.03 -9.20 22.05
N ASP A 46 -6.63 -10.16 22.77
CA ASP A 46 -6.69 -11.56 22.33
C ASP A 46 -7.38 -11.71 20.97
N VAL A 47 -8.57 -11.11 20.82
CA VAL A 47 -9.32 -11.12 19.56
C VAL A 47 -8.54 -10.44 18.44
N LEU A 48 -7.88 -9.32 18.75
CA LEU A 48 -7.06 -8.62 17.76
C LEU A 48 -5.87 -9.48 17.31
N SER A 49 -5.22 -10.18 18.23
CA SER A 49 -4.12 -11.12 17.93
C SER A 49 -4.59 -12.23 16.99
N GLU A 50 -5.73 -12.86 17.29
CA GLU A 50 -6.30 -13.91 16.43
C GLU A 50 -6.61 -13.39 15.01
N ASN A 51 -7.10 -12.16 14.90
CA ASN A 51 -7.33 -11.52 13.60
C ASN A 51 -6.03 -11.28 12.83
N TYR A 52 -4.95 -10.88 13.51
CA TYR A 52 -3.63 -10.72 12.89
C TYR A 52 -3.06 -12.05 12.40
N ASP A 53 -3.24 -13.14 13.15
CA ASP A 53 -2.83 -14.47 12.71
C ASP A 53 -3.61 -14.93 11.48
N ASN A 54 -4.92 -14.66 11.46
CA ASN A 54 -5.78 -15.03 10.34
C ASN A 54 -5.43 -14.23 9.08
N ILE A 55 -5.21 -12.91 9.20
CA ILE A 55 -4.80 -12.12 8.03
C ILE A 55 -3.41 -12.52 7.53
N GLY A 56 -2.47 -12.84 8.43
CA GLY A 56 -1.17 -13.39 8.08
C GLY A 56 -1.28 -14.64 7.22
N LYS A 57 -2.04 -15.64 7.69
CA LYS A 57 -2.29 -16.89 6.93
C LYS A 57 -2.89 -16.62 5.55
N ARG A 58 -3.87 -15.72 5.45
CA ARG A 58 -4.50 -15.38 4.16
C ARG A 58 -3.53 -14.70 3.20
N VAL A 59 -2.60 -13.89 3.71
CA VAL A 59 -1.55 -13.26 2.90
C VAL A 59 -0.57 -14.31 2.39
N ASP A 60 -0.18 -15.27 3.23
CA ASP A 60 0.69 -16.38 2.83
C ASP A 60 0.04 -17.26 1.76
N ASP A 61 -1.24 -17.61 1.92
CA ASP A 61 -2.00 -18.39 0.93
C ASP A 61 -2.08 -17.65 -0.43
N LEU A 62 -2.32 -16.33 -0.39
CA LEU A 62 -2.36 -15.51 -1.58
C LEU A 62 -0.97 -15.45 -2.24
N SER A 63 0.09 -15.29 -1.45
CA SER A 63 1.47 -15.27 -1.93
C SER A 63 1.86 -16.58 -2.61
N MET A 64 1.48 -17.72 -2.03
CA MET A 64 1.67 -19.04 -2.64
C MET A 64 0.88 -19.18 -3.96
N THR A 65 -0.36 -18.70 -3.99
CA THR A 65 -1.20 -18.75 -5.20
C THR A 65 -0.61 -17.91 -6.33
N VAL A 66 -0.17 -16.69 -6.03
CA VAL A 66 0.45 -15.78 -7.00
C VAL A 66 1.78 -16.36 -7.49
N SER A 67 2.63 -16.85 -6.59
CA SER A 67 3.91 -17.47 -6.95
C SER A 67 3.71 -18.64 -7.92
N LYS A 68 2.76 -19.54 -7.62
CA LYS A 68 2.42 -20.66 -8.50
C LYS A 68 1.89 -20.20 -9.87
N GLN A 69 1.09 -19.14 -9.92
CA GLN A 69 0.62 -18.56 -11.18
C GLN A 69 1.79 -17.97 -11.99
N ILE A 70 2.73 -17.28 -11.35
CA ILE A 70 3.93 -16.75 -11.99
C ILE A 70 4.79 -17.88 -12.54
N GLU A 71 5.02 -18.97 -11.80
CA GLU A 71 5.77 -20.13 -12.30
C GLU A 71 5.11 -20.74 -13.54
N THR A 72 3.79 -20.89 -13.51
CA THR A 72 3.01 -21.42 -14.63
C THR A 72 3.14 -20.52 -15.87
N LEU A 73 3.11 -19.20 -15.69
CA LEU A 73 3.24 -18.22 -16.77
C LEU A 73 4.69 -18.05 -17.26
N GLY A 74 5.66 -18.11 -16.35
CA GLY A 74 7.09 -18.03 -16.66
C GLY A 74 7.56 -19.21 -17.49
N ALA A 75 7.05 -20.42 -17.21
CA ALA A 75 7.31 -21.60 -18.03
C ALA A 75 6.81 -21.45 -19.49
N ILE A 76 5.76 -20.65 -19.72
CA ILE A 76 5.24 -20.34 -21.06
C ILE A 76 6.16 -19.34 -21.78
N ALA A 77 6.73 -18.37 -21.06
CA ALA A 77 7.58 -17.33 -21.64
C ALA A 77 9.02 -17.76 -21.96
N VAL A 78 9.56 -18.80 -21.29
CA VAL A 78 10.96 -19.25 -21.46
C VAL A 78 11.10 -20.31 -22.55
N ASN A 79 10.05 -21.06 -22.88
CA ASN A 79 10.06 -22.01 -23.99
C ASN A 79 9.72 -21.30 -25.32
N GLY A 80 10.60 -20.37 -25.69
CA GLY A 80 10.59 -19.68 -26.98
C GLY A 80 11.05 -20.57 -28.13
N ASP A 81 10.42 -21.73 -28.31
CA ASP A 81 10.53 -22.46 -29.58
C ASP A 81 9.16 -22.94 -30.05
N HIS A 82 8.63 -22.18 -31.00
CA HIS A 82 7.58 -22.51 -31.95
C HIS A 82 6.37 -23.33 -31.44
N VAL A 83 5.42 -22.67 -30.78
CA VAL A 83 4.02 -23.09 -30.85
C VAL A 83 3.16 -21.89 -31.23
N LEU A 84 3.18 -21.54 -32.52
CA LEU A 84 2.02 -20.94 -33.16
C LEU A 84 0.90 -22.00 -33.16
N SER A 85 0.23 -22.16 -32.02
CA SER A 85 -1.10 -22.75 -32.03
C SER A 85 -2.06 -21.66 -32.45
N GLU A 86 -2.55 -21.77 -33.68
CA GLU A 86 -3.50 -20.89 -34.35
C GLU A 86 -4.78 -20.62 -33.54
N ASN A 87 -5.01 -21.27 -32.40
CA ASN A 87 -6.14 -21.01 -31.50
C ASN A 87 -5.77 -21.16 -30.00
N GLY A 88 -4.58 -20.68 -29.60
CA GLY A 88 -4.00 -20.93 -28.27
C GLY A 88 -4.21 -19.83 -27.22
N ALA A 89 -5.45 -19.43 -26.92
CA ALA A 89 -5.73 -18.72 -25.68
C ALA A 89 -5.70 -19.73 -24.52
N VAL A 90 -4.59 -19.80 -23.78
CA VAL A 90 -4.60 -20.46 -22.46
C VAL A 90 -5.56 -19.64 -21.59
N PRO A 91 -6.66 -20.21 -21.06
CA PRO A 91 -7.65 -19.45 -20.32
C PRO A 91 -7.11 -19.19 -18.92
N VAL A 92 -6.15 -18.27 -18.79
CA VAL A 92 -6.20 -17.37 -17.65
C VAL A 92 -7.49 -16.60 -17.84
N SER A 93 -8.38 -16.68 -16.84
CA SER A 93 -9.66 -15.97 -16.73
C SER A 93 -9.83 -14.86 -17.77
N SER A 94 -10.92 -14.93 -18.56
CA SER A 94 -11.24 -14.16 -19.79
C SER A 94 -11.14 -12.63 -19.73
N LYS A 95 -10.57 -12.06 -18.67
CA LYS A 95 -10.37 -10.64 -18.42
C LYS A 95 -8.91 -10.22 -18.24
N VAL A 96 -7.93 -11.14 -18.26
CA VAL A 96 -6.51 -10.80 -18.09
C VAL A 96 -5.72 -11.14 -19.35
N THR A 97 -5.45 -10.12 -20.18
CA THR A 97 -4.50 -10.22 -21.28
C THR A 97 -3.11 -9.86 -20.76
N PHE A 98 -2.17 -10.80 -20.79
CA PHE A 98 -0.76 -10.49 -20.53
C PHE A 98 -0.18 -9.83 -21.78
N ILE A 99 0.19 -8.55 -21.67
CA ILE A 99 0.91 -7.83 -22.71
C ILE A 99 2.39 -7.91 -22.35
N THR A 100 3.14 -8.75 -23.05
CA THR A 100 4.60 -8.71 -22.99
C THR A 100 5.04 -7.38 -23.61
N LEU A 101 5.71 -6.52 -22.83
CA LEU A 101 6.29 -5.30 -23.35
C LEU A 101 7.46 -5.64 -24.28
N ASN A 102 7.55 -4.95 -25.41
CA ASN A 102 8.65 -5.11 -26.36
C ASN A 102 10.00 -4.82 -25.66
N ARG A 103 10.92 -5.78 -25.72
CA ARG A 103 12.30 -5.67 -25.23
C ARG A 103 13.24 -5.18 -26.32
N GLU A 104 14.53 -5.03 -25.99
CA GLU A 104 15.55 -4.59 -26.94
C GLU A 104 15.73 -5.57 -28.11
N GLU A 105 15.60 -6.86 -27.83
CA GLU A 105 15.80 -7.93 -28.80
C GLU A 105 14.67 -7.99 -29.83
N ASP A 106 13.46 -7.55 -29.47
CA ASP A 106 12.28 -7.56 -30.35
C ASP A 106 12.41 -6.54 -31.49
N TYR A 107 13.06 -5.40 -31.21
CA TYR A 107 13.30 -4.33 -32.17
C TYR A 107 14.70 -3.73 -31.96
N PRO A 108 15.77 -4.41 -32.42
CA PRO A 108 17.16 -3.97 -32.19
C PRO A 108 17.44 -2.60 -32.83
N ASN A 109 16.75 -2.29 -33.93
CA ASN A 109 16.81 -1.00 -34.63
C ASN A 109 15.59 -0.11 -34.33
N GLY A 110 14.81 -0.42 -33.29
CA GLY A 110 13.60 0.30 -32.91
C GLY A 110 13.90 1.62 -32.20
N THR A 111 12.91 2.51 -32.13
CA THR A 111 13.02 3.78 -31.37
C THR A 111 12.58 3.56 -29.92
N TRP A 112 13.30 4.12 -28.96
CA TRP A 112 12.87 4.16 -27.56
C TRP A 112 11.78 5.21 -27.37
N LEU A 113 10.67 4.82 -26.77
CA LEU A 113 9.61 5.73 -26.35
C LEU A 113 9.44 5.64 -24.83
N GLY A 114 9.33 6.81 -24.18
CA GLY A 114 9.20 6.92 -22.73
C GLY A 114 10.26 7.83 -22.13
N ASP A 115 10.55 7.62 -20.85
CA ASP A 115 11.49 8.42 -20.06
C ASP A 115 12.94 7.96 -20.33
N PRO A 116 13.82 8.79 -20.90
CA PRO A 116 15.21 8.42 -21.19
C PRO A 116 15.99 7.94 -19.98
N ASP A 117 15.70 8.49 -18.79
CA ASP A 117 16.48 8.28 -17.56
C ASP A 117 15.99 7.05 -16.76
N ASN A 118 14.85 6.44 -17.15
CA ASN A 118 14.28 5.30 -16.45
C ASN A 118 13.96 4.11 -17.38
N PRO A 119 14.81 3.07 -17.43
CA PRO A 119 14.70 1.98 -18.40
C PRO A 119 13.43 1.13 -18.24
N GLU A 120 12.88 0.99 -17.03
CA GLU A 120 11.66 0.20 -16.79
C GLU A 120 10.40 0.86 -17.38
N ARG A 121 10.48 2.16 -17.70
CA ARG A 121 9.39 2.94 -18.30
C ARG A 121 9.61 3.24 -19.77
N ARG A 122 10.63 2.63 -20.38
CA ARG A 122 10.88 2.74 -21.82
C ARG A 122 10.44 1.47 -22.52
N VAL A 123 9.90 1.65 -23.71
CA VAL A 123 9.51 0.54 -24.59
C VAL A 123 10.17 0.74 -25.96
N ARG A 124 10.70 -0.33 -26.55
CA ARG A 124 11.17 -0.30 -27.94
C ARG A 124 9.98 -0.43 -28.88
N CYS A 125 9.93 0.43 -29.89
CA CYS A 125 8.86 0.42 -30.87
C CYS A 125 9.39 0.65 -32.28
N HIS A 126 8.80 -0.03 -33.25
CA HIS A 126 9.10 0.18 -34.66
C HIS A 126 8.33 1.41 -35.17
N ILE A 127 8.89 2.58 -34.92
CA ILE A 127 8.39 3.82 -35.50
C ILE A 127 9.22 4.13 -36.74
N THR A 128 8.57 4.13 -37.92
CA THR A 128 9.24 4.54 -39.15
C THR A 128 9.47 6.06 -39.17
N PRO A 129 10.49 6.56 -39.89
CA PRO A 129 10.76 7.99 -40.01
C PRO A 129 9.52 8.81 -40.43
N THR A 130 8.67 8.25 -41.30
CA THR A 130 7.41 8.87 -41.72
C THR A 130 6.44 9.10 -40.55
N VAL A 131 6.32 8.13 -39.64
CA VAL A 131 5.45 8.25 -38.46
C VAL A 131 6.02 9.27 -37.48
N LEU A 132 7.34 9.31 -37.29
CA LEU A 132 7.99 10.36 -36.49
C LEU A 132 7.71 11.76 -37.05
N ILE A 133 7.84 11.95 -38.37
CA ILE A 133 7.55 13.22 -39.03
C ILE A 133 6.08 13.63 -38.84
N LEU A 134 5.15 12.69 -38.96
CA LEU A 134 3.72 12.95 -38.72
C LEU A 134 3.45 13.36 -37.28
N VAL A 135 4.03 12.68 -36.30
CA VAL A 135 3.90 13.02 -34.87
C VAL A 135 4.49 14.41 -34.59
N ILE A 136 5.67 14.70 -35.10
CA ILE A 136 6.31 16.02 -34.96
C ILE A 136 5.45 17.10 -35.59
N HIS A 137 4.92 16.88 -36.80
CA HIS A 137 4.07 17.85 -37.48
C HIS A 137 2.75 18.07 -36.73
N LEU A 138 2.19 17.05 -36.11
CA LEU A 138 0.97 17.16 -35.32
C LEU A 138 1.21 17.92 -34.01
N ILE A 139 2.31 17.64 -33.32
CA ILE A 139 2.71 18.35 -32.09
C ILE A 139 3.05 19.82 -32.39
N LEU A 140 3.84 20.08 -33.45
CA LEU A 140 4.20 21.44 -33.87
C LEU A 140 3.03 22.19 -34.52
N GLY A 141 2.16 21.51 -35.24
CA GLY A 141 0.94 22.05 -35.84
C GLY A 141 -0.12 22.41 -34.80
N LYS A 142 -0.19 21.66 -33.68
CA LYS A 142 -0.95 22.06 -32.48
C LYS A 142 -0.33 23.28 -31.80
N ARG A 143 1.00 23.37 -31.76
CA ARG A 143 1.74 24.52 -31.19
C ARG A 143 1.64 25.80 -32.04
N LYS A 144 1.49 25.69 -33.37
CA LYS A 144 1.27 26.85 -34.28
C LYS A 144 -0.15 27.40 -34.25
N ARG A 145 -1.14 26.63 -33.81
CA ARG A 145 -2.53 27.11 -33.70
C ARG A 145 -2.74 28.07 -32.53
N ASP A 146 -1.75 28.20 -31.64
CA ASP A 146 -1.83 29.00 -30.42
C ASP A 146 -0.79 30.14 -30.37
N ARG A 147 -0.14 30.45 -31.50
CA ARG A 147 0.92 31.46 -31.53
C ARG A 147 0.85 32.36 -32.76
N THR A 148 -0.18 33.20 -32.82
CA THR A 148 -0.08 34.49 -33.51
C THR A 148 0.85 35.38 -32.70
N THR A 149 2.16 35.31 -32.98
CA THR A 149 3.14 36.41 -32.95
C THR A 149 4.56 35.84 -32.80
N CYS A 150 5.48 36.46 -33.53
CA CYS A 150 6.94 36.36 -33.45
C CYS A 150 7.62 35.19 -34.17
N THR A 151 8.04 35.53 -35.40
CA THR A 151 9.04 34.92 -36.26
C THR A 151 10.42 34.85 -35.60
N SER A 152 10.94 33.63 -35.39
CA SER A 152 12.37 33.30 -35.44
C SER A 152 12.52 31.81 -35.76
N PRO A 153 13.42 31.39 -36.68
CA PRO A 153 13.69 29.97 -36.92
C PRO A 153 14.47 29.38 -35.75
N ILE A 154 13.91 28.36 -35.10
CA ILE A 154 14.60 27.59 -34.06
C ILE A 154 15.50 26.55 -34.77
N PRO A 155 16.80 26.44 -34.42
CA PRO A 155 17.70 25.48 -35.05
C PRO A 155 17.31 24.04 -34.63
N TYR A 156 17.32 23.13 -35.60
CA TYR A 156 17.10 21.70 -35.35
C TYR A 156 18.22 21.14 -34.44
N PRO A 157 17.90 20.35 -33.41
CA PRO A 157 18.92 19.65 -32.65
C PRO A 157 19.54 18.54 -33.51
N ARG A 158 20.86 18.53 -33.62
CA ARG A 158 21.61 17.38 -34.18
C ARG A 158 21.42 16.19 -33.24
N ILE A 159 20.78 15.15 -33.75
CA ILE A 159 20.71 13.84 -33.11
C ILE A 159 22.02 13.11 -33.49
N PRO A 160 22.86 12.69 -32.52
CA PRO A 160 23.96 11.78 -32.81
C PRO A 160 23.39 10.37 -33.00
N TRP A 161 23.89 9.69 -34.05
CA TRP A 161 23.58 8.30 -34.37
C TRP A 161 24.21 7.36 -33.33
#